data_AF-R8BSJ5-F1
#
_entry.id   AF-R8BSJ5-F1
#
_cell.length_a   1.000
_cell.length_b   1.000
_cell.length_c   1.000
_cell.angle_alpha   90.00
_cell.angle_beta   90.00
_cell.angle_gamma   90.00
#
_symmetry.space_group_name_H-M   'P 1'
#
loop_
_entity.id
_entity.type
_entity.pdbx_description
1 polymer ?
#
loop_
_entity_poly.entity_id
_entity_poly.type
_entity_poly.pdbx_seq_one_letter_code
_entity_poly.pdbx_strand_id
1 'polypeptide(L)'
;MRFARVFGTILGLTVTGHQTTALATQRPSNQHVLDADNSDILAIFAQHRSSYTRGFVALGDSYSAGIGTGVDGKEDECRRGLHAYPALIFADLAAHQKPNSTASFQWMSCTGAVTEDLLSGGVSSQIDSFNTSSPTRPEFALLSIGGNDLGFFDVINACIFRFYSYYSGTCESALAAADARIASDDFERRLRIILLEVLDKVRWEKHPKFTITVTGYAQFFNAETPECDEDSFGVWWGGPKLTSDIRHKMNAMVLAVNKKLQRAVDEVNSRWFTKRPKVLFIDYDREFEGHRFCEPNITEPAYNRTDTWFFLIGGPDNAHNETQWPNVTTSTQTEGVLSPSSALIDPDSCLEGAQRSGDWGELALCFMAMAKQRDPTLQLAKDNFVTENSMWYVPTYYGKTFHPTKRTLGHEVIRDKIYEEWAKHDLY
;
A
#
# COMPACT_ATOMS: atom_id res chain seq x y z
N MET A 1 83.29 56.15 -3.88
CA MET A 1 83.37 56.89 -5.16
C MET A 1 82.61 56.13 -6.25
N ARG A 2 82.44 56.73 -7.44
CA ARG A 2 81.85 56.15 -8.66
C ARG A 2 82.58 54.89 -9.15
N PHE A 3 82.06 54.00 -10.02
CA PHE A 3 80.71 53.52 -10.47
C PHE A 3 81.01 52.61 -11.71
N ALA A 4 80.21 51.63 -12.18
CA ALA A 4 79.43 50.59 -11.51
C ALA A 4 79.18 49.42 -12.53
N ARG A 5 79.16 48.18 -12.01
CA ARG A 5 78.17 47.09 -12.17
C ARG A 5 77.41 46.81 -13.51
N VAL A 6 76.90 45.59 -13.78
CA VAL A 6 77.28 44.18 -13.50
C VAL A 6 76.19 43.25 -14.06
N PHE A 7 76.59 42.20 -14.80
CA PHE A 7 75.80 40.99 -15.18
C PHE A 7 74.46 41.17 -15.96
N GLY A 8 74.04 40.08 -16.60
CA GLY A 8 72.69 39.83 -17.15
C GLY A 8 72.41 38.32 -17.12
N THR A 9 71.23 37.83 -17.55
CA THR A 9 70.93 36.40 -17.84
C THR A 9 69.50 36.19 -18.38
N ILE A 10 69.38 35.51 -19.55
CA ILE A 10 68.31 34.62 -20.06
C ILE A 10 66.82 35.08 -20.13
N LEU A 11 66.09 34.43 -21.04
CA LEU A 11 64.66 34.49 -21.37
C LEU A 11 63.69 34.42 -20.16
N GLY A 12 62.51 35.05 -20.27
CA GLY A 12 61.39 34.87 -19.34
C GLY A 12 60.08 35.53 -19.78
N LEU A 13 59.15 34.74 -20.32
CA LEU A 13 57.83 35.11 -20.86
C LEU A 13 56.81 35.75 -19.86
N THR A 14 55.80 36.42 -20.45
CA THR A 14 54.38 36.64 -20.02
C THR A 14 53.90 37.80 -19.10
N VAL A 15 52.60 38.13 -19.32
CA VAL A 15 51.56 38.80 -18.47
C VAL A 15 51.42 40.35 -18.48
N THR A 16 50.15 40.79 -18.36
CA THR A 16 49.58 42.16 -18.18
C THR A 16 49.51 43.07 -19.41
N GLY A 17 48.51 43.94 -19.60
CA GLY A 17 47.24 44.23 -18.88
C GLY A 17 46.26 44.97 -19.85
N HIS A 18 45.18 45.69 -19.51
CA HIS A 18 44.42 46.03 -18.28
C HIS A 18 43.26 47.00 -18.71
N GLN A 19 42.14 47.31 -18.02
CA GLN A 19 41.42 46.80 -16.82
C GLN A 19 40.08 47.58 -16.66
N THR A 20 38.94 46.97 -16.29
CA THR A 20 37.77 47.70 -15.71
C THR A 20 36.85 46.83 -14.82
N THR A 21 36.17 47.46 -13.86
CA THR A 21 35.20 46.90 -12.87
C THR A 21 34.02 47.90 -12.72
N ALA A 22 32.94 47.73 -11.94
CA ALA A 22 32.50 46.77 -10.90
C ALA A 22 30.92 46.68 -10.95
N LEU A 23 30.12 46.10 -10.04
CA LEU A 23 30.28 45.44 -8.73
C LEU A 23 29.18 44.34 -8.60
N ALA A 24 28.54 44.12 -7.42
CA ALA A 24 27.45 43.14 -7.24
C ALA A 24 26.52 43.46 -6.04
N THR A 25 25.23 43.09 -6.11
CA THR A 25 24.28 43.01 -4.97
C THR A 25 23.06 42.08 -5.22
N GLN A 26 23.01 40.96 -4.48
CA GLN A 26 21.86 40.20 -3.92
C GLN A 26 20.58 39.78 -4.74
N ARG A 27 19.77 38.93 -4.08
CA ARG A 27 18.74 37.92 -4.51
C ARG A 27 17.32 38.32 -4.02
N PRO A 28 16.23 37.49 -4.13
CA PRO A 28 15.83 36.42 -5.10
C PRO A 28 14.32 36.42 -5.52
N SER A 29 13.93 35.59 -6.52
CA SER A 29 12.68 34.74 -6.62
C SER A 29 12.53 34.20 -8.07
N ASN A 30 11.79 33.14 -8.42
CA ASN A 30 11.34 31.93 -7.69
C ASN A 30 11.12 30.76 -8.69
N GLN A 31 10.86 29.54 -8.18
CA GLN A 31 10.31 28.38 -8.90
C GLN A 31 11.08 27.89 -10.16
N HIS A 32 11.99 26.94 -9.96
CA HIS A 32 12.09 25.79 -10.85
C HIS A 32 11.17 24.68 -10.30
N VAL A 33 10.24 24.20 -11.13
CA VAL A 33 9.73 22.83 -10.99
C VAL A 33 10.79 21.91 -11.58
N LEU A 34 11.04 20.77 -10.94
CA LEU A 34 11.90 19.71 -11.44
C LEU A 34 11.09 18.41 -11.41
N ASP A 35 10.48 18.09 -12.54
CA ASP A 35 9.90 16.77 -12.76
C ASP A 35 11.04 15.77 -12.83
N ALA A 36 11.15 14.89 -11.84
CA ALA A 36 12.13 13.82 -11.82
C ALA A 36 11.63 12.67 -12.69
N ASP A 37 12.15 12.57 -13.91
CA ASP A 37 11.79 11.48 -14.83
C ASP A 37 12.18 10.12 -14.22
N ASN A 38 11.27 9.14 -14.29
CA ASN A 38 11.36 7.86 -13.58
C ASN A 38 12.63 7.06 -13.98
N SER A 39 13.15 7.34 -15.18
CA SER A 39 14.42 6.80 -15.68
C SER A 39 15.64 7.10 -14.79
N ASP A 40 15.73 8.28 -14.16
CA ASP A 40 16.88 8.67 -13.35
C ASP A 40 16.91 7.95 -11.98
N ILE A 41 15.75 7.67 -11.37
CA ILE A 41 15.68 6.89 -10.12
C ILE A 41 16.08 5.44 -10.39
N LEU A 42 15.57 4.83 -11.47
CA LEU A 42 15.94 3.47 -11.88
C LEU A 42 17.44 3.34 -12.22
N ALA A 43 18.07 4.38 -12.78
CA ALA A 43 19.50 4.39 -13.06
C ALA A 43 20.37 4.28 -11.78
N ILE A 44 19.93 4.86 -10.66
CA ILE A 44 20.66 4.82 -9.38
C ILE A 44 20.74 3.38 -8.83
N PHE A 45 19.66 2.59 -8.93
CA PHE A 45 19.62 1.18 -8.48
C PHE A 45 20.68 0.28 -9.14
N ALA A 46 21.16 0.64 -10.33
CA ALA A 46 22.15 -0.13 -11.09
C ALA A 46 23.62 0.12 -10.66
N GLN A 47 23.88 1.16 -9.86
CA GLN A 47 25.24 1.69 -9.69
C GLN A 47 26.05 1.00 -8.57
N HIS A 48 25.41 0.48 -7.51
CA HIS A 48 26.08 -0.31 -6.46
C HIS A 48 26.22 -1.80 -6.83
N ARG A 49 27.35 -2.11 -7.46
CA ARG A 49 27.65 -3.37 -8.13
C ARG A 49 28.18 -4.48 -7.21
N SER A 50 27.28 -5.15 -6.49
CA SER A 50 27.55 -6.49 -5.91
C SER A 50 27.45 -7.62 -6.96
N SER A 51 27.77 -8.86 -6.59
CA SER A 51 27.49 -10.09 -7.36
C SER A 51 26.56 -11.05 -6.61
N TYR A 52 25.75 -10.53 -5.69
CA TYR A 52 24.81 -11.28 -4.87
C TYR A 52 23.42 -11.32 -5.52
N THR A 53 22.68 -12.39 -5.21
CA THR A 53 21.22 -12.42 -5.34
C THR A 53 20.62 -11.30 -4.48
N ARG A 54 19.94 -10.33 -5.11
CA ARG A 54 19.11 -9.35 -4.37
C ARG A 54 17.85 -10.07 -3.91
N GLY A 55 17.79 -10.40 -2.63
CA GLY A 55 16.63 -11.05 -2.01
C GLY A 55 15.79 -10.07 -1.20
N PHE A 56 14.49 -10.30 -1.09
CA PHE A 56 13.64 -9.59 -0.12
C PHE A 56 12.40 -10.40 0.27
N VAL A 57 11.74 -9.97 1.36
CA VAL A 57 10.49 -10.53 1.84
C VAL A 57 9.41 -9.44 1.91
N ALA A 58 8.19 -9.74 1.51
CA ALA A 58 7.01 -8.93 1.82
C ALA A 58 6.14 -9.65 2.84
N LEU A 59 5.84 -8.94 3.93
CA LEU A 59 4.98 -9.33 5.03
C LEU A 59 3.75 -8.40 5.02
N GLY A 60 2.67 -8.81 5.69
CA GLY A 60 1.55 -7.93 6.00
C GLY A 60 0.17 -8.42 5.58
N ASP A 61 -0.74 -7.46 5.48
CA ASP A 61 -2.15 -7.60 5.15
C ASP A 61 -2.46 -7.47 3.64
N SER A 62 -3.74 -7.24 3.32
CA SER A 62 -4.27 -7.07 1.95
C SER A 62 -3.68 -5.88 1.17
N TYR A 63 -3.10 -4.86 1.82
CA TYR A 63 -2.36 -3.78 1.12
C TYR A 63 -0.99 -4.26 0.62
N SER A 64 -0.35 -5.18 1.34
CA SER A 64 0.92 -5.81 0.94
C SER A 64 0.72 -7.05 0.05
N ALA A 65 -0.47 -7.67 0.09
CA ALA A 65 -0.90 -8.66 -0.91
C ALA A 65 -1.38 -8.00 -2.23
N GLY A 66 -1.94 -6.79 -2.16
CA GLY A 66 -2.57 -6.09 -3.30
C GLY A 66 -3.80 -6.82 -3.82
N ILE A 67 -4.78 -7.02 -2.93
CA ILE A 67 -6.04 -7.72 -3.22
C ILE A 67 -6.70 -7.21 -4.51
N GLY A 68 -7.00 -8.13 -5.43
CA GLY A 68 -7.71 -7.81 -6.67
C GLY A 68 -6.95 -6.94 -7.67
N THR A 69 -5.60 -6.98 -7.69
CA THR A 69 -4.72 -6.26 -8.64
C THR A 69 -4.21 -7.15 -9.80
N GLY A 70 -5.07 -8.07 -10.27
CA GLY A 70 -4.77 -9.09 -11.28
C GLY A 70 -4.00 -10.30 -10.74
N VAL A 71 -4.21 -11.49 -11.30
CA VAL A 71 -3.55 -12.76 -10.87
C VAL A 71 -3.08 -13.57 -12.08
N ASP A 72 -2.02 -14.38 -11.92
CA ASP A 72 -1.60 -15.34 -12.95
C ASP A 72 -2.26 -16.70 -12.68
N GLY A 73 -3.25 -17.06 -13.48
CA GLY A 73 -4.03 -18.29 -13.33
C GLY A 73 -5.06 -18.21 -12.20
N LYS A 74 -4.92 -19.06 -11.17
CA LYS A 74 -5.87 -19.13 -10.05
C LYS A 74 -5.39 -18.25 -8.90
N GLU A 75 -6.26 -17.34 -8.45
CA GLU A 75 -6.09 -16.58 -7.21
C GLU A 75 -5.86 -17.51 -6.00
N ASP A 76 -4.93 -17.12 -5.12
CA ASP A 76 -4.59 -17.85 -3.90
C ASP A 76 -5.39 -17.36 -2.68
N GLU A 77 -5.34 -18.13 -1.60
CA GLU A 77 -6.10 -17.84 -0.36
C GLU A 77 -5.69 -16.51 0.30
N CYS A 78 -4.52 -15.97 -0.07
CA CYS A 78 -4.02 -14.68 0.39
C CYS A 78 -4.41 -13.49 -0.53
N ARG A 79 -5.04 -13.75 -1.68
CA ARG A 79 -5.38 -12.78 -2.74
C ARG A 79 -4.17 -11.98 -3.25
N ARG A 80 -3.02 -12.62 -3.44
CA ARG A 80 -1.78 -11.92 -3.87
C ARG A 80 -1.85 -11.50 -5.34
N GLY A 81 -1.91 -10.19 -5.60
CA GLY A 81 -2.12 -9.65 -6.94
C GLY A 81 -0.84 -9.15 -7.63
N LEU A 82 -0.66 -9.49 -8.92
CA LEU A 82 0.54 -9.26 -9.73
C LEU A 82 1.02 -7.80 -9.80
N HIS A 83 0.17 -6.85 -9.41
CA HIS A 83 0.44 -5.43 -9.48
C HIS A 83 0.40 -4.73 -8.11
N ALA A 84 0.42 -5.50 -7.02
CA ALA A 84 0.78 -5.03 -5.69
C ALA A 84 2.17 -4.39 -5.68
N TYR A 85 2.39 -3.38 -4.83
CA TYR A 85 3.69 -2.69 -4.75
C TYR A 85 4.90 -3.63 -4.53
N PRO A 86 4.83 -4.77 -3.80
CA PRO A 86 5.95 -5.71 -3.71
C PRO A 86 6.25 -6.45 -5.03
N ALA A 87 5.21 -6.78 -5.81
CA ALA A 87 5.38 -7.45 -7.10
C ALA A 87 5.99 -6.51 -8.15
N LEU A 88 5.61 -5.23 -8.12
CA LEU A 88 6.24 -4.18 -8.92
C LEU A 88 7.73 -4.03 -8.55
N ILE A 89 8.05 -3.93 -7.25
CA ILE A 89 9.44 -3.88 -6.76
C ILE A 89 10.24 -5.12 -7.20
N PHE A 90 9.63 -6.31 -7.21
CA PHE A 90 10.29 -7.52 -7.72
C PHE A 90 10.56 -7.46 -9.23
N ALA A 91 9.58 -7.01 -10.02
CA ALA A 91 9.73 -6.85 -11.46
C ALA A 91 10.84 -5.85 -11.83
N ASP A 92 10.87 -4.70 -11.17
CA ASP A 92 11.89 -3.67 -11.37
C ASP A 92 13.29 -4.18 -10.93
N LEU A 93 13.37 -4.89 -9.80
CA LEU A 93 14.62 -5.53 -9.35
C LEU A 93 15.08 -6.67 -10.26
N ALA A 94 14.17 -7.37 -10.94
CA ALA A 94 14.47 -8.43 -11.90
C ALA A 94 14.93 -7.87 -13.26
N ALA A 95 14.33 -6.78 -13.73
CA ALA A 95 14.70 -6.13 -14.99
C ALA A 95 16.14 -5.56 -14.97
N HIS A 96 16.60 -5.06 -13.83
CA HIS A 96 17.91 -4.40 -13.67
C HIS A 96 19.06 -5.36 -13.31
N GLN A 97 18.89 -6.67 -13.52
CA GLN A 97 19.88 -7.67 -13.12
C GLN A 97 21.01 -7.90 -14.13
N LYS A 98 22.19 -8.25 -13.61
CA LYS A 98 23.29 -8.77 -14.42
C LYS A 98 22.95 -10.18 -14.93
N PRO A 99 23.45 -10.60 -16.11
CA PRO A 99 23.53 -12.00 -16.47
C PRO A 99 24.15 -12.83 -15.34
N ASN A 100 23.53 -13.96 -15.00
CA ASN A 100 23.87 -14.85 -13.88
C ASN A 100 23.62 -14.29 -12.45
N SER A 101 22.89 -13.18 -12.32
CA SER A 101 22.22 -12.81 -11.07
C SER A 101 20.81 -13.38 -11.03
N THR A 102 20.25 -13.54 -9.84
CA THR A 102 18.82 -13.83 -9.62
C THR A 102 18.24 -12.87 -8.60
N ALA A 103 16.94 -12.57 -8.69
CA ALA A 103 16.18 -11.94 -7.62
C ALA A 103 15.45 -13.06 -6.85
N SER A 104 15.34 -12.94 -5.54
CA SER A 104 14.56 -13.88 -4.72
C SER A 104 13.54 -13.14 -3.88
N PHE A 105 12.29 -13.15 -4.33
CA PHE A 105 11.16 -12.57 -3.62
C PHE A 105 10.44 -13.66 -2.81
N GLN A 106 10.20 -13.38 -1.53
CA GLN A 106 9.42 -14.22 -0.63
C GLN A 106 8.16 -13.45 -0.22
N TRP A 107 6.99 -13.90 -0.68
CA TRP A 107 5.73 -13.17 -0.48
C TRP A 107 4.88 -13.88 0.56
N MET A 108 4.91 -13.35 1.79
CA MET A 108 4.18 -13.89 2.94
C MET A 108 2.92 -13.08 3.26
N SER A 109 2.81 -11.86 2.71
CA SER A 109 1.63 -11.00 2.80
C SER A 109 0.34 -11.77 2.48
N CYS A 110 -0.71 -11.53 3.27
CA CYS A 110 -1.96 -12.26 3.17
C CYS A 110 -3.14 -11.37 3.52
N THR A 111 -4.20 -11.42 2.71
CA THR A 111 -5.48 -10.77 3.02
C THR A 111 -6.01 -11.21 4.39
N GLY A 112 -6.64 -10.30 5.12
CA GLY A 112 -7.21 -10.57 6.45
C GLY A 112 -6.21 -10.60 7.61
N ALA A 113 -4.91 -10.74 7.37
CA ALA A 113 -3.91 -10.90 8.41
C ALA A 113 -3.91 -9.76 9.45
N VAL A 114 -3.83 -10.13 10.74
CA VAL A 114 -3.62 -9.23 11.88
C VAL A 114 -2.19 -9.29 12.36
N THR A 115 -1.78 -8.40 13.29
CA THR A 115 -0.43 -8.45 13.90
C THR A 115 -0.10 -9.81 14.53
N GLU A 116 -1.11 -10.57 14.97
CA GLU A 116 -0.93 -11.90 15.56
C GLU A 116 -0.50 -12.97 14.53
N ASP A 117 -0.91 -12.85 13.26
CA ASP A 117 -0.49 -13.76 12.17
C ASP A 117 0.96 -13.55 11.73
N LEU A 118 1.59 -12.44 12.11
CA LEU A 118 2.98 -12.18 11.77
C LEU A 118 3.94 -12.80 12.79
N LEU A 119 3.58 -12.82 14.08
CA LEU A 119 4.45 -13.22 15.20
C LEU A 119 4.96 -14.68 15.07
N SER A 120 6.19 -14.92 15.53
CA SER A 120 6.75 -16.28 15.59
C SER A 120 5.98 -17.17 16.57
N GLY A 121 5.82 -18.46 16.23
CA GLY A 121 5.08 -19.47 16.99
C GLY A 121 3.59 -19.56 16.67
N GLY A 122 3.02 -18.62 15.90
CA GLY A 122 1.64 -18.70 15.40
C GLY A 122 1.46 -19.74 14.28
N VAL A 123 0.25 -20.29 14.13
CA VAL A 123 -0.05 -21.27 13.06
C VAL A 123 0.05 -20.62 11.66
N SER A 124 -0.36 -19.37 11.54
CA SER A 124 -0.28 -18.56 10.31
C SER A 124 1.08 -17.84 10.12
N SER A 125 2.06 -18.08 11.00
CA SER A 125 3.20 -17.17 11.21
C SER A 125 3.95 -16.80 9.93
N GLN A 126 3.79 -15.54 9.50
CA GLN A 126 4.52 -15.00 8.36
C GLN A 126 6.02 -14.90 8.64
N ILE A 127 6.43 -14.57 9.87
CA ILE A 127 7.85 -14.52 10.26
C ILE A 127 8.46 -15.92 10.25
N ASP A 128 7.75 -16.96 10.68
CA ASP A 128 8.31 -18.30 10.66
C ASP A 128 8.45 -18.88 9.26
N SER A 129 7.51 -18.56 8.38
CA SER A 129 7.41 -19.06 7.00
C SER A 129 8.54 -18.59 6.07
N PHE A 130 9.18 -17.43 6.29
CA PHE A 130 10.24 -16.95 5.40
C PHE A 130 11.64 -17.47 5.75
N ASN A 131 12.42 -17.74 4.70
CA ASN A 131 13.72 -18.39 4.76
C ASN A 131 14.87 -17.36 4.77
N THR A 132 15.82 -17.50 5.69
CA THR A 132 17.01 -16.62 5.83
C THR A 132 18.33 -17.30 5.44
N SER A 133 18.24 -18.43 4.73
CA SER A 133 19.36 -19.18 4.15
C SER A 133 19.86 -18.58 2.84
N SER A 134 21.09 -18.92 2.45
CA SER A 134 21.60 -18.61 1.10
C SER A 134 21.00 -19.58 0.08
N PRO A 135 20.63 -19.18 -1.14
CA PRO A 135 20.78 -17.84 -1.72
C PRO A 135 19.61 -16.87 -1.44
N THR A 136 18.48 -17.34 -0.92
CA THR A 136 17.22 -16.58 -0.88
C THR A 136 17.06 -15.57 0.26
N ARG A 137 18.11 -15.35 1.06
CA ARG A 137 18.09 -14.45 2.24
C ARG A 137 17.63 -13.05 1.83
N PRO A 138 16.64 -12.46 2.53
CA PRO A 138 16.24 -11.09 2.29
C PRO A 138 17.34 -10.09 2.72
N GLU A 139 17.64 -9.12 1.86
CA GLU A 139 18.47 -7.95 2.14
C GLU A 139 17.63 -6.79 2.69
N PHE A 140 16.32 -6.78 2.44
CA PHE A 140 15.33 -5.90 3.07
C PHE A 140 13.99 -6.61 3.27
N ALA A 141 13.08 -5.99 4.04
CA ALA A 141 11.68 -6.42 4.15
C ALA A 141 10.70 -5.28 3.84
N LEU A 142 9.54 -5.62 3.31
CA LEU A 142 8.37 -4.74 3.15
C LEU A 142 7.26 -5.18 4.12
N LEU A 143 6.53 -4.24 4.71
CA LEU A 143 5.45 -4.51 5.67
C LEU A 143 4.29 -3.50 5.50
N SER A 144 3.06 -4.00 5.56
CA SER A 144 1.83 -3.21 5.77
C SER A 144 0.93 -4.00 6.72
N ILE A 145 0.55 -3.46 7.89
CA ILE A 145 -0.24 -4.22 8.87
C ILE A 145 -0.97 -3.29 9.85
N GLY A 146 -2.21 -3.65 10.21
CA GLY A 146 -2.93 -3.05 11.33
C GLY A 146 -4.36 -2.57 11.05
N GLY A 147 -4.77 -2.41 9.78
CA GLY A 147 -6.16 -2.08 9.45
C GLY A 147 -7.17 -3.11 10.00
N ASN A 148 -6.79 -4.39 9.99
CA ASN A 148 -7.57 -5.49 10.55
C ASN A 148 -7.62 -5.43 12.09
N ASP A 149 -6.47 -5.30 12.77
CA ASP A 149 -6.36 -5.23 14.23
C ASP A 149 -7.21 -4.11 14.86
N LEU A 150 -7.33 -2.98 14.16
CA LEU A 150 -8.02 -1.78 14.63
C LEU A 150 -9.51 -1.77 14.23
N GLY A 151 -9.96 -2.78 13.45
CA GLY A 151 -11.35 -3.00 13.12
C GLY A 151 -11.90 -2.10 12.00
N PHE A 152 -11.09 -1.78 10.99
CA PHE A 152 -11.54 -0.95 9.87
C PHE A 152 -12.74 -1.57 9.14
N PHE A 153 -12.82 -2.90 9.03
CA PHE A 153 -13.99 -3.58 8.48
C PHE A 153 -15.27 -3.33 9.29
N ASP A 154 -15.21 -3.31 10.63
CA ASP A 154 -16.38 -3.02 11.48
C ASP A 154 -16.93 -1.62 11.16
N VAL A 155 -16.03 -0.64 11.04
CA VAL A 155 -16.35 0.76 10.73
C VAL A 155 -16.91 0.90 9.31
N ILE A 156 -16.24 0.31 8.33
CA ILE A 156 -16.67 0.32 6.91
C ILE A 156 -18.03 -0.37 6.74
N ASN A 157 -18.28 -1.48 7.45
CA ASN A 157 -19.58 -2.14 7.46
C ASN A 157 -20.66 -1.29 8.14
N ALA A 158 -20.40 -0.72 9.32
CA ALA A 158 -21.41 0.03 10.08
C ALA A 158 -21.72 1.43 9.50
N CYS A 159 -20.69 2.13 8.98
CA CYS A 159 -20.77 3.51 8.54
C CYS A 159 -20.98 3.69 7.02
N ILE A 160 -20.55 2.74 6.19
CA ILE A 160 -20.49 2.93 4.72
C ILE A 160 -21.42 1.95 3.99
N PHE A 161 -21.11 0.65 4.01
CA PHE A 161 -21.81 -0.32 3.16
C PHE A 161 -23.08 -0.91 3.78
N ARG A 162 -23.07 -1.18 5.08
CA ARG A 162 -24.08 -1.98 5.80
C ARG A 162 -24.35 -3.32 5.13
N PHE A 163 -23.34 -4.19 4.99
CA PHE A 163 -23.50 -5.52 4.39
C PHE A 163 -24.61 -6.31 5.09
N TYR A 164 -24.67 -6.29 6.43
CA TYR A 164 -25.72 -6.93 7.22
C TYR A 164 -26.94 -6.02 7.46
N SER A 165 -27.16 -5.01 6.61
CA SER A 165 -28.27 -4.05 6.68
C SER A 165 -28.39 -3.39 8.07
N TYR A 166 -29.58 -3.35 8.67
CA TYR A 166 -29.83 -2.84 10.03
C TYR A 166 -28.96 -3.55 11.10
N TYR A 167 -28.63 -4.83 10.91
CA TYR A 167 -27.90 -5.64 11.88
C TYR A 167 -26.38 -5.38 11.91
N SER A 168 -25.87 -4.52 11.03
CA SER A 168 -24.45 -4.09 10.98
C SER A 168 -23.99 -3.21 12.16
N GLY A 169 -24.82 -3.04 13.20
CA GLY A 169 -24.57 -2.11 14.30
C GLY A 169 -24.93 -0.65 13.95
N THR A 170 -24.38 0.29 14.73
CA THR A 170 -24.44 1.74 14.44
C THR A 170 -23.04 2.28 14.18
N CYS A 171 -22.92 3.29 13.32
CA CYS A 171 -21.62 3.87 12.95
C CYS A 171 -20.87 4.40 14.19
N GLU A 172 -21.57 5.06 15.11
CA GLU A 172 -21.02 5.61 16.35
C GLU A 172 -20.44 4.50 17.24
N SER A 173 -21.10 3.34 17.30
CA SER A 173 -20.61 2.19 18.09
C SER A 173 -19.36 1.54 17.50
N ALA A 174 -19.26 1.47 16.16
CA ALA A 174 -18.08 0.93 15.47
C ALA A 174 -16.90 1.91 15.55
N LEU A 175 -17.15 3.21 15.33
CA LEU A 175 -16.16 4.27 15.52
C LEU A 175 -15.61 4.28 16.95
N ALA A 176 -16.47 4.26 17.97
CA ALA A 176 -16.02 4.22 19.37
C ALA A 176 -15.22 2.95 19.72
N ALA A 177 -15.52 1.81 19.09
CA ALA A 177 -14.74 0.58 19.25
C ALA A 177 -13.37 0.67 18.56
N ALA A 178 -13.28 1.25 17.36
CA ALA A 178 -12.02 1.52 16.68
C ALA A 178 -11.18 2.56 17.44
N ASP A 179 -11.77 3.66 17.90
CA ASP A 179 -11.14 4.66 18.75
C ASP A 179 -10.60 4.05 20.05
N ALA A 180 -11.32 3.10 20.67
CA ALA A 180 -10.84 2.38 21.85
C ALA A 180 -9.63 1.45 21.54
N ARG A 181 -9.62 0.77 20.39
CA ARG A 181 -8.46 -0.01 19.91
C ARG A 181 -7.27 0.91 19.61
N ILE A 182 -7.52 2.09 19.03
CA ILE A 182 -6.53 3.14 18.74
C ILE A 182 -6.07 3.89 20.01
N ALA A 183 -6.86 3.90 21.08
CA ALA A 183 -6.44 4.39 22.38
C ALA A 183 -5.48 3.41 23.09
N SER A 184 -5.48 2.12 22.73
CA SER A 184 -4.59 1.13 23.35
C SER A 184 -3.15 1.16 22.80
N ASP A 185 -2.19 0.90 23.69
CA ASP A 185 -0.79 0.65 23.35
C ASP A 185 -0.57 -0.76 22.77
N ASP A 186 -1.56 -1.66 22.83
CA ASP A 186 -1.36 -3.08 22.47
C ASP A 186 -0.93 -3.27 21.02
N PHE A 187 -1.49 -2.50 20.07
CA PHE A 187 -1.07 -2.51 18.68
C PHE A 187 0.37 -2.02 18.51
N GLU A 188 0.73 -0.88 19.12
CA GLU A 188 2.10 -0.33 19.06
C GLU A 188 3.10 -1.34 19.68
N ARG A 189 2.72 -2.02 20.77
CA ARG A 189 3.52 -3.04 21.44
C ARG A 189 3.71 -4.29 20.57
N ARG A 190 2.65 -4.81 19.93
CA ARG A 190 2.72 -5.96 19.01
C ARG A 190 3.57 -5.64 17.79
N LEU A 191 3.35 -4.50 17.13
CA LEU A 191 4.15 -4.06 15.98
C LEU A 191 5.64 -3.91 16.32
N ARG A 192 5.97 -3.35 17.48
CA ARG A 192 7.35 -3.30 17.98
C ARG A 192 7.97 -4.69 18.18
N ILE A 193 7.20 -5.70 18.58
CA ILE A 193 7.68 -7.09 18.70
C ILE A 193 7.93 -7.68 17.31
N ILE A 194 6.98 -7.58 16.37
CA ILE A 194 7.13 -8.03 14.97
C ILE A 194 8.42 -7.45 14.35
N LEU A 195 8.64 -6.14 14.48
CA LEU A 195 9.82 -5.48 13.91
C LEU A 195 11.14 -6.02 14.51
N LEU A 196 11.15 -6.40 15.79
CA LEU A 196 12.31 -7.00 16.45
C LEU A 196 12.50 -8.47 16.07
N GLU A 197 11.40 -9.24 15.94
CA GLU A 197 11.43 -10.64 15.51
C GLU A 197 11.92 -10.80 14.06
N VAL A 198 11.46 -9.94 13.14
CA VAL A 198 11.99 -9.90 11.76
C VAL A 198 13.49 -9.62 11.75
N LEU A 199 13.97 -8.68 12.57
CA LEU A 199 15.40 -8.35 12.68
C LEU A 199 16.22 -9.52 13.26
N ASP A 200 15.71 -10.23 14.26
CA ASP A 200 16.39 -11.40 14.85
C ASP A 200 16.40 -12.60 13.90
N LYS A 201 15.27 -12.90 13.24
CA LYS A 201 15.10 -13.95 12.23
C LYS A 201 16.14 -13.86 11.10
N VAL A 202 16.46 -12.66 10.63
CA VAL A 202 17.53 -12.41 9.63
C VAL A 202 18.93 -12.31 10.25
N ARG A 203 19.04 -12.19 11.58
CA ARG A 203 20.26 -11.95 12.37
C ARG A 203 20.93 -10.64 11.95
N TRP A 204 20.20 -9.55 12.12
CA TRP A 204 20.55 -8.18 11.71
C TRP A 204 21.98 -7.73 12.08
N GLU A 205 22.54 -8.23 13.19
CA GLU A 205 23.93 -7.96 13.61
C GLU A 205 24.96 -8.39 12.55
N LYS A 206 24.71 -9.53 11.89
CA LYS A 206 25.55 -10.12 10.85
C LYS A 206 25.21 -9.58 9.46
N HIS A 207 24.06 -8.91 9.34
CA HIS A 207 23.54 -8.30 8.13
C HIS A 207 23.18 -6.82 8.38
N PRO A 208 24.16 -5.96 8.75
CA PRO A 208 23.89 -4.61 9.24
C PRO A 208 23.27 -3.66 8.20
N LYS A 209 23.30 -4.01 6.91
CA LYS A 209 22.55 -3.32 5.83
C LYS A 209 21.04 -3.60 5.83
N PHE A 210 20.58 -4.67 6.49
CA PHE A 210 19.17 -5.05 6.47
C PHE A 210 18.29 -3.97 7.12
N THR A 211 17.21 -3.64 6.42
CA THR A 211 16.23 -2.60 6.78
C THR A 211 14.81 -3.13 6.52
N ILE A 212 13.87 -2.80 7.40
CA ILE A 212 12.43 -3.05 7.22
C ILE A 212 11.77 -1.76 6.71
N THR A 213 10.85 -1.86 5.76
CA THR A 213 10.09 -0.72 5.23
C THR A 213 8.62 -0.92 5.57
N VAL A 214 8.10 -0.13 6.51
CA VAL A 214 6.69 -0.13 6.94
C VAL A 214 5.93 0.92 6.14
N THR A 215 4.89 0.51 5.45
CA THR A 215 3.99 1.40 4.71
C THR A 215 2.85 1.87 5.62
N GLY A 216 2.44 3.14 5.47
CA GLY A 216 1.19 3.66 6.04
C GLY A 216 -0.04 3.29 5.21
N TYR A 217 -1.12 4.02 5.48
CA TYR A 217 -2.40 3.97 4.75
C TYR A 217 -2.77 5.37 4.28
N ALA A 218 -3.39 5.51 3.11
CA ALA A 218 -3.92 6.79 2.63
C ALA A 218 -5.36 7.02 3.12
N GLN A 219 -5.72 8.27 3.38
CA GLN A 219 -7.08 8.72 3.68
C GLN A 219 -8.02 8.38 2.52
N PHE A 220 -9.19 7.83 2.83
CA PHE A 220 -10.13 7.32 1.82
C PHE A 220 -10.88 8.43 1.09
N PHE A 221 -11.16 9.56 1.75
CA PHE A 221 -12.06 10.59 1.25
C PHE A 221 -11.37 11.96 1.19
N ASN A 222 -11.73 12.78 0.22
CA ASN A 222 -11.77 14.23 0.43
C ASN A 222 -12.99 14.53 1.33
N ALA A 223 -12.80 15.28 2.42
CA ALA A 223 -13.82 15.54 3.43
C ALA A 223 -14.43 16.96 3.37
N GLU A 224 -13.80 17.87 2.61
CA GLU A 224 -14.13 19.30 2.55
C GLU A 224 -15.21 19.63 1.50
N THR A 225 -15.43 18.71 0.55
CA THR A 225 -16.39 18.82 -0.57
C THR A 225 -17.83 18.58 -0.11
N PRO A 226 -18.75 19.56 -0.15
CA PRO A 226 -20.15 19.36 0.25
C PRO A 226 -20.94 18.47 -0.73
N GLU A 227 -20.46 18.28 -1.97
CA GLU A 227 -21.17 17.56 -3.03
C GLU A 227 -21.47 16.10 -2.64
N CYS A 228 -20.56 15.45 -1.90
CA CYS A 228 -20.67 14.05 -1.50
C CYS A 228 -21.60 13.80 -0.30
N ASP A 229 -22.10 14.84 0.38
CA ASP A 229 -22.88 14.67 1.62
C ASP A 229 -24.22 13.95 1.40
N GLU A 230 -24.75 13.97 0.18
CA GLU A 230 -25.96 13.26 -0.22
C GLU A 230 -25.70 11.93 -0.94
N ASP A 231 -24.43 11.57 -1.19
CA ASP A 231 -24.06 10.33 -1.87
C ASP A 231 -24.03 9.14 -0.90
N SER A 232 -24.10 7.92 -1.43
CA SER A 232 -24.13 6.69 -0.62
C SER A 232 -23.42 5.52 -1.29
N PHE A 233 -22.63 4.80 -0.50
CA PHE A 233 -22.03 3.52 -0.85
C PHE A 233 -22.82 2.32 -0.30
N GLY A 234 -23.99 2.55 0.32
CA GLY A 234 -24.79 1.50 0.95
C GLY A 234 -25.26 0.41 -0.03
N VAL A 235 -25.16 -0.85 0.37
CA VAL A 235 -25.63 -2.01 -0.41
C VAL A 235 -27.14 -2.01 -0.59
N TRP A 236 -27.85 -1.55 0.44
CA TRP A 236 -29.30 -1.56 0.56
C TRP A 236 -29.89 -0.17 0.33
N TRP A 237 -31.12 -0.12 -0.19
CA TRP A 237 -31.85 1.11 -0.41
C TRP A 237 -32.01 1.90 0.92
N GLY A 238 -31.66 3.19 0.90
CA GLY A 238 -31.63 4.01 2.12
C GLY A 238 -30.40 3.79 3.01
N GLY A 239 -29.28 3.33 2.44
CA GLY A 239 -28.01 3.19 3.14
C GLY A 239 -27.40 4.52 3.66
N PRO A 240 -26.27 4.45 4.41
CA PRO A 240 -25.62 5.62 4.99
C PRO A 240 -25.20 6.66 3.96
N LYS A 241 -25.23 7.93 4.38
CA LYS A 241 -24.75 9.07 3.59
C LYS A 241 -23.27 9.31 3.84
N LEU A 242 -22.51 9.69 2.82
CA LEU A 242 -21.08 10.01 2.91
C LEU A 242 -20.83 11.42 3.48
N THR A 243 -21.46 11.73 4.61
CA THR A 243 -21.40 13.07 5.21
C THR A 243 -19.97 13.48 5.57
N SER A 244 -19.67 14.77 5.49
CA SER A 244 -18.37 15.35 5.84
C SER A 244 -17.93 14.92 7.25
N ASP A 245 -18.84 14.88 8.22
CA ASP A 245 -18.59 14.35 9.58
C ASP A 245 -18.06 12.90 9.59
N ILE A 246 -18.67 11.99 8.80
CA ILE A 246 -18.21 10.60 8.66
C ILE A 246 -16.86 10.55 7.93
N ARG A 247 -16.68 11.35 6.86
CA ARG A 247 -15.44 11.42 6.08
C ARG A 247 -14.27 11.94 6.94
N HIS A 248 -14.46 13.00 7.70
CA HIS A 248 -13.48 13.51 8.68
C HIS A 248 -13.13 12.47 9.73
N LYS A 249 -14.11 11.73 10.28
CA LYS A 249 -13.87 10.69 11.29
C LYS A 249 -13.08 9.50 10.74
N MET A 250 -13.41 9.01 9.56
CA MET A 250 -12.66 7.91 8.91
C MET A 250 -11.24 8.35 8.50
N ASN A 251 -11.06 9.58 8.01
CA ASN A 251 -9.73 10.12 7.72
C ASN A 251 -8.89 10.32 9.00
N ALA A 252 -9.49 10.85 10.09
CA ALA A 252 -8.81 10.99 11.37
C ALA A 252 -8.37 9.63 11.94
N MET A 253 -9.17 8.58 11.72
CA MET A 253 -8.82 7.20 12.06
C MET A 253 -7.56 6.73 11.31
N VAL A 254 -7.51 6.89 9.98
CA VAL A 254 -6.33 6.57 9.15
C VAL A 254 -5.08 7.29 9.66
N LEU A 255 -5.18 8.61 9.89
CA LEU A 255 -4.06 9.42 10.41
C LEU A 255 -3.61 8.95 11.80
N ALA A 256 -4.53 8.49 12.65
CA ALA A 256 -4.19 7.92 13.95
C ALA A 256 -3.46 6.57 13.82
N VAL A 257 -3.81 5.71 12.85
CA VAL A 257 -3.05 4.49 12.54
C VAL A 257 -1.64 4.82 12.05
N ASN A 258 -1.50 5.72 11.06
CA ASN A 258 -0.19 6.14 10.56
C ASN A 258 0.72 6.67 11.68
N LYS A 259 0.14 7.42 12.62
CA LYS A 259 0.85 7.92 13.81
C LYS A 259 1.28 6.80 14.76
N LYS A 260 0.51 5.71 14.92
CA LYS A 260 0.93 4.51 15.65
C LYS A 260 2.06 3.75 14.95
N LEU A 261 1.95 3.58 13.63
CA LEU A 261 2.99 2.95 12.81
C LEU A 261 4.32 3.70 12.96
N GLN A 262 4.30 5.03 12.77
CA GLN A 262 5.48 5.89 12.90
C GLN A 262 6.10 5.82 14.31
N ARG A 263 5.29 5.91 15.38
CA ARG A 263 5.78 5.75 16.78
C ARG A 263 6.45 4.41 17.02
N ALA A 264 5.86 3.31 16.55
CA ALA A 264 6.44 1.98 16.70
C ALA A 264 7.78 1.87 15.96
N VAL A 265 7.90 2.48 14.77
CA VAL A 265 9.14 2.60 14.00
C VAL A 265 10.19 3.44 14.74
N ASP A 266 9.82 4.61 15.28
CA ASP A 266 10.72 5.50 16.01
C ASP A 266 11.23 4.87 17.32
N GLU A 267 10.35 4.25 18.11
CA GLU A 267 10.74 3.55 19.33
C GLU A 267 11.63 2.32 19.05
N VAL A 268 11.43 1.64 17.92
CA VAL A 268 12.33 0.58 17.47
C VAL A 268 13.69 1.18 17.07
N ASN A 269 13.71 2.18 16.20
CA ASN A 269 14.95 2.84 15.76
C ASN A 269 15.78 3.44 16.90
N SER A 270 15.13 4.03 17.91
CA SER A 270 15.78 4.65 19.08
C SER A 270 16.70 3.71 19.90
N ARG A 271 16.58 2.40 19.67
CA ARG A 271 17.44 1.36 20.27
C ARG A 271 18.86 1.33 19.67
N TRP A 272 19.08 1.94 18.51
CA TRP A 272 20.37 1.92 17.80
C TRP A 272 20.84 3.33 17.42
N PHE A 273 22.04 3.70 17.86
CA PHE A 273 22.73 4.91 17.42
C PHE A 273 23.46 4.72 16.08
N THR A 274 22.77 4.15 15.08
CA THR A 274 23.31 3.89 13.74
C THR A 274 23.04 5.05 12.77
N LYS A 275 23.99 5.33 11.87
CA LYS A 275 23.84 6.37 10.83
C LYS A 275 22.72 6.10 9.81
N ARG A 276 22.21 4.88 9.76
CA ARG A 276 21.05 4.47 8.96
C ARG A 276 19.99 3.91 9.91
N PRO A 277 18.70 4.20 9.68
CA PRO A 277 17.61 3.58 10.44
C PRO A 277 17.56 2.06 10.16
N LYS A 278 16.95 1.31 11.09
CA LYS A 278 16.69 -0.13 10.92
C LYS A 278 15.30 -0.41 10.39
N VAL A 279 14.38 0.51 10.62
CA VAL A 279 13.02 0.49 10.10
C VAL A 279 12.72 1.85 9.50
N LEU A 280 12.14 1.91 8.31
CA LEU A 280 11.55 3.11 7.73
C LEU A 280 10.03 3.07 7.88
N PHE A 281 9.42 4.25 8.05
CA PHE A 281 8.00 4.45 7.88
C PHE A 281 7.78 5.27 6.59
N ILE A 282 6.92 4.78 5.71
CA ILE A 282 6.61 5.41 4.42
C ILE A 282 5.21 6.00 4.50
N ASP A 283 5.15 7.32 4.60
CA ASP A 283 3.93 8.08 4.45
C ASP A 283 3.76 8.49 2.98
N TYR A 284 2.69 7.98 2.37
CA TYR A 284 2.28 8.27 1.00
C TYR A 284 0.88 8.92 0.94
N ASP A 285 0.25 9.21 2.08
CA ASP A 285 -1.14 9.71 2.13
C ASP A 285 -1.32 10.97 1.27
N ARG A 286 -0.36 11.90 1.38
CA ARG A 286 -0.38 13.17 0.65
C ARG A 286 -0.37 13.00 -0.87
N GLU A 287 0.22 11.93 -1.39
CA GLU A 287 0.26 11.71 -2.84
C GLU A 287 -1.14 11.38 -3.39
N PHE A 288 -2.01 10.77 -2.58
CA PHE A 288 -3.40 10.43 -2.95
C PHE A 288 -4.34 11.66 -2.99
N GLU A 289 -3.88 12.87 -2.66
CA GLU A 289 -4.69 14.09 -2.68
C GLU A 289 -5.16 14.44 -4.12
N GLY A 290 -6.46 14.67 -4.31
CA GLY A 290 -7.07 14.80 -5.65
C GLY A 290 -7.48 13.44 -6.26
N HIS A 291 -7.08 12.34 -5.64
CA HIS A 291 -7.28 10.97 -6.10
C HIS A 291 -8.05 10.09 -5.07
N ARG A 292 -8.69 10.71 -4.07
CA ARG A 292 -9.53 10.02 -3.07
C ARG A 292 -10.96 9.83 -3.58
N PHE A 293 -11.85 9.24 -2.78
CA PHE A 293 -13.30 9.34 -3.00
C PHE A 293 -13.81 10.76 -2.68
N CYS A 294 -14.96 11.15 -3.23
CA CYS A 294 -15.60 12.44 -2.97
C CYS A 294 -14.79 13.69 -3.43
N GLU A 295 -13.94 13.58 -4.45
CA GLU A 295 -13.14 14.71 -4.95
C GLU A 295 -13.99 15.76 -5.70
N PRO A 296 -13.51 17.01 -5.85
CA PRO A 296 -14.32 18.09 -6.43
C PRO A 296 -14.87 17.79 -7.83
N ASN A 297 -16.17 18.05 -8.02
CA ASN A 297 -16.95 17.76 -9.24
C ASN A 297 -17.19 16.27 -9.53
N ILE A 298 -16.94 15.37 -8.58
CA ILE A 298 -17.35 13.96 -8.64
C ILE A 298 -18.67 13.77 -7.88
N THR A 299 -19.56 12.94 -8.44
CA THR A 299 -20.75 12.42 -7.74
C THR A 299 -20.57 10.92 -7.58
N GLU A 300 -20.69 10.44 -6.34
CA GLU A 300 -20.37 9.06 -5.94
C GLU A 300 -21.65 8.20 -5.83
N PRO A 301 -21.63 6.91 -6.20
CA PRO A 301 -20.47 6.12 -6.64
C PRO A 301 -20.14 6.35 -8.12
N ALA A 302 -18.93 6.84 -8.38
CA ALA A 302 -18.47 7.20 -9.71
C ALA A 302 -17.95 5.97 -10.49
N TYR A 303 -18.80 4.96 -10.73
CA TYR A 303 -18.47 3.61 -11.23
C TYR A 303 -17.49 3.50 -12.42
N ASN A 304 -17.37 4.54 -13.27
CA ASN A 304 -16.51 4.57 -14.45
C ASN A 304 -15.31 5.53 -14.34
N ARG A 305 -15.06 6.11 -13.15
CA ARG A 305 -13.95 7.04 -12.88
C ARG A 305 -12.58 6.37 -13.09
N THR A 306 -11.56 7.13 -13.49
CA THR A 306 -10.22 6.59 -13.82
C THR A 306 -9.08 7.34 -13.13
N ASP A 307 -9.41 8.19 -12.17
CA ASP A 307 -8.52 9.08 -11.44
C ASP A 307 -8.67 8.95 -9.91
N THR A 308 -9.55 8.08 -9.40
CA THR A 308 -9.47 7.64 -7.99
C THR A 308 -8.40 6.55 -7.86
N TRP A 309 -7.52 6.66 -6.87
CA TRP A 309 -6.44 5.70 -6.62
C TRP A 309 -6.85 4.50 -5.77
N PHE A 310 -8.10 4.50 -5.30
CA PHE A 310 -8.76 3.35 -4.69
C PHE A 310 -9.66 2.61 -5.70
N PHE A 311 -9.97 1.35 -5.42
CA PHE A 311 -10.91 0.61 -6.25
C PHE A 311 -12.36 1.14 -6.15
N LEU A 312 -12.98 1.42 -7.30
CA LEU A 312 -14.41 1.71 -7.35
C LEU A 312 -15.26 0.51 -6.94
N ILE A 313 -16.40 0.78 -6.32
CA ILE A 313 -17.40 -0.23 -5.93
C ILE A 313 -17.90 -0.97 -7.17
N GLY A 314 -17.55 -2.26 -7.28
CA GLY A 314 -17.90 -3.07 -8.46
C GLY A 314 -17.12 -2.68 -9.72
N GLY A 315 -16.08 -1.86 -9.60
CA GLY A 315 -15.19 -1.49 -10.70
C GLY A 315 -14.28 -2.67 -11.10
N PRO A 316 -14.14 -2.97 -12.40
CA PRO A 316 -13.21 -4.00 -12.85
C PRO A 316 -11.78 -3.54 -12.57
N ASP A 317 -10.99 -4.44 -11.97
CA ASP A 317 -9.53 -4.33 -12.09
C ASP A 317 -9.11 -4.99 -13.41
N ASN A 318 -8.40 -4.23 -14.22
CA ASN A 318 -7.56 -4.70 -15.30
C ASN A 318 -6.54 -3.60 -15.61
N ALA A 319 -5.37 -3.99 -16.13
CA ALA A 319 -4.19 -3.15 -16.18
C ALA A 319 -4.30 -1.91 -17.09
N HIS A 320 -3.33 -1.00 -16.94
CA HIS A 320 -3.18 0.29 -17.63
C HIS A 320 -3.19 0.24 -19.19
N ASN A 321 -3.23 -0.95 -19.80
CA ASN A 321 -3.47 -1.11 -21.23
C ASN A 321 -4.30 -2.37 -21.49
N GLU A 322 -5.05 -2.37 -22.59
CA GLU A 322 -5.65 -3.57 -23.19
C GLU A 322 -4.60 -4.51 -23.82
N THR A 323 -3.39 -4.57 -23.24
CA THR A 323 -2.45 -5.67 -23.43
C THR A 323 -3.03 -6.91 -22.75
N GLN A 324 -3.97 -7.51 -23.47
CA GLN A 324 -4.45 -8.89 -23.42
C GLN A 324 -3.72 -9.77 -22.40
N TRP A 325 -4.46 -10.25 -21.38
CA TRP A 325 -4.04 -11.38 -20.54
C TRP A 325 -3.39 -12.44 -21.43
N PRO A 326 -2.18 -12.95 -21.10
CA PRO A 326 -1.36 -13.72 -22.03
C PRO A 326 -2.16 -14.91 -22.57
N ASN A 327 -2.56 -14.83 -23.85
CA ASN A 327 -3.74 -15.51 -24.41
C ASN A 327 -4.05 -16.86 -23.74
N VAL A 328 -4.95 -16.84 -22.74
CA VAL A 328 -5.46 -18.05 -22.09
C VAL A 328 -6.32 -18.74 -23.12
N THR A 329 -5.73 -19.69 -23.85
CA THR A 329 -6.21 -20.26 -25.13
C THR A 329 -7.55 -20.97 -24.98
N THR A 330 -8.64 -20.18 -24.99
CA THR A 330 -10.05 -20.60 -24.91
C THR A 330 -10.28 -21.82 -24.03
N SER A 331 -9.66 -21.85 -22.85
CA SER A 331 -10.02 -22.84 -21.85
C SER A 331 -11.36 -22.43 -21.30
N THR A 332 -12.36 -23.29 -21.43
CA THR A 332 -13.73 -23.03 -20.96
C THR A 332 -13.78 -23.15 -19.43
N GLN A 333 -13.10 -22.24 -18.74
CA GLN A 333 -13.52 -21.83 -17.41
C GLN A 333 -14.87 -21.14 -17.60
N THR A 334 -15.94 -21.90 -17.40
CA THR A 334 -17.29 -21.36 -17.28
C THR A 334 -17.27 -20.32 -16.17
N GLU A 335 -17.46 -19.04 -16.51
CA GLU A 335 -17.52 -17.97 -15.52
C GLU A 335 -18.63 -18.27 -14.53
N GLY A 336 -18.23 -18.72 -13.35
CA GLY A 336 -19.15 -19.27 -12.36
C GLY A 336 -19.97 -18.16 -11.74
N VAL A 337 -21.23 -18.05 -12.16
CA VAL A 337 -22.31 -17.65 -11.25
C VAL A 337 -22.14 -18.52 -10.00
N LEU A 338 -21.80 -17.91 -8.85
CA LEU A 338 -21.71 -18.62 -7.59
C LEU A 338 -23.00 -19.41 -7.40
N SER A 339 -22.91 -20.74 -7.32
CA SER A 339 -24.08 -21.60 -7.20
C SER A 339 -24.92 -21.14 -6.00
N PRO A 340 -26.26 -21.10 -6.10
CA PRO A 340 -27.14 -20.92 -4.94
C PRO A 340 -26.91 -21.95 -3.81
N SER A 341 -26.15 -23.01 -4.08
CA SER A 341 -25.69 -24.03 -3.12
C SER A 341 -24.24 -23.84 -2.65
N SER A 342 -23.62 -22.67 -2.84
CA SER A 342 -22.24 -22.40 -2.44
C SER A 342 -22.17 -22.02 -0.97
N ALA A 343 -21.28 -22.67 -0.20
CA ALA A 343 -21.09 -22.40 1.23
C ALA A 343 -20.64 -20.96 1.53
N LEU A 344 -20.11 -20.22 0.55
CA LEU A 344 -19.77 -18.79 0.69
C LEU A 344 -21.00 -17.87 0.80
N ILE A 345 -22.18 -18.35 0.39
CA ILE A 345 -23.44 -17.59 0.43
C ILE A 345 -24.58 -18.33 1.16
N ASP A 346 -24.27 -19.47 1.81
CA ASP A 346 -25.19 -20.16 2.70
C ASP A 346 -25.25 -19.41 4.05
N PRO A 347 -26.33 -18.68 4.37
CA PRO A 347 -26.40 -17.82 5.55
C PRO A 347 -26.29 -18.58 6.87
N ASP A 348 -26.54 -19.89 6.88
CA ASP A 348 -26.49 -20.73 8.07
C ASP A 348 -25.07 -21.29 8.35
N SER A 349 -24.13 -21.22 7.38
CA SER A 349 -22.78 -21.78 7.51
C SER A 349 -21.61 -20.89 7.06
N CYS A 350 -21.84 -19.84 6.26
CA CYS A 350 -20.78 -19.00 5.69
C CYS A 350 -19.91 -18.27 6.72
N LEU A 351 -20.47 -17.97 7.90
CA LEU A 351 -19.90 -16.98 8.82
C LEU A 351 -18.56 -17.41 9.41
N GLU A 352 -18.44 -18.66 9.89
CA GLU A 352 -17.19 -19.14 10.49
C GLU A 352 -16.05 -19.22 9.46
N GLY A 353 -16.38 -19.60 8.22
CA GLY A 353 -15.43 -19.63 7.11
C GLY A 353 -14.89 -18.24 6.77
N ALA A 354 -15.80 -17.29 6.54
CA ALA A 354 -15.45 -15.91 6.16
C ALA A 354 -14.75 -15.13 7.29
N GLN A 355 -15.10 -15.39 8.55
CA GLN A 355 -14.37 -14.83 9.70
C GLN A 355 -12.96 -15.41 9.85
N ARG A 356 -12.74 -16.66 9.41
CA ARG A 356 -11.44 -17.34 9.48
C ARG A 356 -10.52 -17.02 8.29
N SER A 357 -11.07 -16.76 7.10
CA SER A 357 -10.27 -16.26 5.97
C SER A 357 -9.84 -14.80 6.16
N GLY A 358 -10.62 -14.02 6.93
CA GLY A 358 -10.37 -12.60 7.14
C GLY A 358 -10.56 -11.76 5.87
N ASP A 359 -11.06 -12.36 4.78
CA ASP A 359 -11.41 -11.65 3.56
C ASP A 359 -12.70 -10.85 3.79
N TRP A 360 -12.54 -9.52 3.84
CA TRP A 360 -13.63 -8.56 3.97
C TRP A 360 -14.71 -8.77 2.91
N GLY A 361 -14.34 -9.27 1.73
CA GLY A 361 -15.23 -9.63 0.64
C GLY A 361 -16.10 -10.85 0.94
N GLU A 362 -15.51 -11.95 1.39
CA GLU A 362 -16.26 -13.15 1.79
C GLU A 362 -17.19 -12.86 2.98
N LEU A 363 -16.71 -12.04 3.94
CA LEU A 363 -17.51 -11.65 5.11
C LEU A 363 -18.65 -10.69 4.74
N ALA A 364 -18.43 -9.76 3.80
CA ALA A 364 -19.48 -8.93 3.21
C ALA A 364 -20.56 -9.77 2.52
N LEU A 365 -20.18 -10.77 1.72
CA LEU A 365 -21.15 -11.67 1.07
C LEU A 365 -21.98 -12.47 2.06
N CYS A 366 -21.32 -13.05 3.06
CA CYS A 366 -22.01 -13.80 4.10
C CYS A 366 -23.02 -12.90 4.84
N PHE A 367 -22.61 -11.70 5.25
CA PHE A 367 -23.50 -10.71 5.85
C PHE A 367 -24.67 -10.29 4.94
N MET A 368 -24.46 -10.19 3.62
CA MET A 368 -25.54 -9.88 2.67
C MET A 368 -26.54 -11.04 2.52
N ALA A 369 -26.05 -12.28 2.49
CA ALA A 369 -26.90 -13.47 2.47
C ALA A 369 -27.74 -13.57 3.75
N MET A 370 -27.10 -13.41 4.92
CA MET A 370 -27.77 -13.38 6.23
C MET A 370 -28.78 -12.23 6.34
N ALA A 371 -28.47 -11.04 5.81
CA ALA A 371 -29.42 -9.93 5.75
C ALA A 371 -30.67 -10.30 4.96
N LYS A 372 -30.51 -10.87 3.76
CA LYS A 372 -31.61 -11.19 2.85
C LYS A 372 -32.44 -12.40 3.29
N GLN A 373 -31.83 -13.36 3.99
CA GLN A 373 -32.53 -14.46 4.66
C GLN A 373 -33.41 -13.92 5.81
N ARG A 374 -32.87 -12.99 6.60
CA ARG A 374 -33.50 -12.45 7.81
C ARG A 374 -34.58 -11.40 7.53
N ASP A 375 -34.39 -10.58 6.50
CA ASP A 375 -35.40 -9.67 5.96
C ASP A 375 -35.47 -9.81 4.42
N PRO A 376 -36.37 -10.67 3.91
CA PRO A 376 -36.61 -10.83 2.48
C PRO A 376 -37.10 -9.56 1.77
N THR A 377 -37.58 -8.54 2.49
CA THR A 377 -38.10 -7.30 1.90
C THR A 377 -37.01 -6.32 1.49
N LEU A 378 -35.77 -6.49 2.00
CA LEU A 378 -34.64 -5.62 1.69
C LEU A 378 -34.41 -5.48 0.19
N GLN A 379 -34.50 -4.24 -0.30
CA GLN A 379 -34.14 -3.86 -1.67
C GLN A 379 -32.69 -3.41 -1.70
N LEU A 380 -31.96 -3.81 -2.75
CA LEU A 380 -30.62 -3.30 -3.02
C LEU A 380 -30.71 -1.83 -3.43
N ALA A 381 -29.65 -1.05 -3.22
CA ALA A 381 -29.61 0.35 -3.66
C ALA A 381 -29.63 0.51 -5.20
N LYS A 382 -29.44 -0.59 -5.95
CA LYS A 382 -29.37 -0.64 -7.41
C LYS A 382 -29.95 -1.98 -7.88
N ASP A 383 -30.97 -1.96 -8.75
CA ASP A 383 -31.65 -3.19 -9.22
C ASP A 383 -30.70 -4.16 -9.95
N ASN A 384 -29.74 -3.61 -10.69
CA ASN A 384 -28.68 -4.37 -11.34
C ASN A 384 -27.38 -4.29 -10.53
N PHE A 385 -27.00 -5.41 -9.92
CA PHE A 385 -25.59 -5.79 -9.98
C PHE A 385 -25.17 -5.81 -11.46
N VAL A 386 -24.01 -5.23 -11.77
CA VAL A 386 -23.45 -5.30 -13.13
C VAL A 386 -22.87 -6.70 -13.29
N THR A 387 -23.72 -7.66 -13.64
CA THR A 387 -23.34 -9.03 -13.99
C THR A 387 -22.80 -9.11 -15.43
N GLU A 388 -22.03 -8.10 -15.83
CA GLU A 388 -21.32 -8.10 -17.11
C GLU A 388 -19.97 -8.80 -16.91
N ASN A 389 -19.96 -10.10 -17.17
CA ASN A 389 -18.77 -10.91 -17.45
C ASN A 389 -17.68 -10.92 -16.34
N SER A 390 -18.08 -11.23 -15.10
CA SER A 390 -17.38 -12.21 -14.26
C SER A 390 -17.97 -12.26 -12.83
N MET A 391 -18.72 -13.31 -12.50
CA MET A 391 -19.14 -13.55 -11.11
C MET A 391 -18.04 -14.14 -10.19
N TRP A 392 -16.82 -14.30 -10.72
CA TRP A 392 -15.62 -14.57 -9.90
C TRP A 392 -15.26 -13.38 -8.99
N TYR A 393 -15.66 -12.15 -9.35
CA TYR A 393 -15.38 -10.92 -8.60
C TYR A 393 -16.28 -10.67 -7.38
N VAL A 394 -17.31 -11.50 -7.17
CA VAL A 394 -18.33 -11.26 -6.14
C VAL A 394 -17.77 -11.27 -4.71
N PRO A 395 -16.71 -12.02 -4.33
CA PRO A 395 -16.01 -11.77 -3.08
C PRO A 395 -15.21 -10.45 -3.12
N THR A 396 -14.29 -10.33 -4.08
CA THR A 396 -13.22 -9.33 -4.01
C THR A 396 -13.68 -7.87 -4.21
N TYR A 397 -14.81 -7.58 -4.87
CA TYR A 397 -15.17 -6.18 -5.20
C TYR A 397 -15.41 -5.26 -3.98
N TYR A 398 -16.14 -5.73 -2.96
CA TYR A 398 -16.28 -4.98 -1.70
C TYR A 398 -15.02 -5.09 -0.85
N GLY A 399 -14.39 -6.28 -0.82
CA GLY A 399 -13.15 -6.51 -0.08
C GLY A 399 -11.99 -5.61 -0.50
N LYS A 400 -11.96 -5.16 -1.77
CA LYS A 400 -10.92 -4.29 -2.34
C LYS A 400 -11.26 -2.80 -2.39
N THR A 401 -12.50 -2.34 -2.14
CA THR A 401 -12.92 -0.95 -2.47
C THR A 401 -12.02 0.11 -1.85
N PHE A 402 -11.53 -0.11 -0.63
CA PHE A 402 -10.65 0.83 0.07
C PHE A 402 -9.15 0.54 -0.11
N HIS A 403 -8.78 -0.30 -1.08
CA HIS A 403 -7.38 -0.66 -1.39
C HIS A 403 -6.87 0.08 -2.63
N PRO A 404 -5.55 0.34 -2.72
CA PRO A 404 -4.94 0.95 -3.90
C PRO A 404 -5.16 0.10 -5.16
N THR A 405 -5.59 0.72 -6.26
CA THR A 405 -5.68 0.04 -7.56
C THR A 405 -4.44 0.30 -8.42
N LYS A 406 -4.13 -0.61 -9.35
CA LYS A 406 -3.13 -0.36 -10.41
C LYS A 406 -3.72 0.33 -11.64
N ARG A 407 -5.03 0.26 -11.87
CA ARG A 407 -5.70 0.91 -13.01
C ARG A 407 -5.37 2.41 -13.12
N THR A 408 -5.08 3.04 -11.98
CA THR A 408 -4.85 4.47 -11.81
C THR A 408 -3.55 4.76 -11.04
N LEU A 409 -2.56 3.85 -11.07
CA LEU A 409 -1.23 4.01 -10.46
C LEU A 409 -1.13 3.97 -8.91
N GLY A 410 -2.20 3.76 -8.14
CA GLY A 410 -2.16 3.80 -6.67
C GLY A 410 -1.10 2.89 -6.02
N HIS A 411 -0.89 1.67 -6.53
CA HIS A 411 0.22 0.80 -6.08
C HIS A 411 1.60 1.19 -6.65
N GLU A 412 1.64 1.84 -7.81
CA GLU A 412 2.89 2.31 -8.42
C GLU A 412 3.44 3.50 -7.62
N VAL A 413 2.57 4.40 -7.16
CA VAL A 413 2.92 5.51 -6.25
C VAL A 413 3.46 5.01 -4.91
N ILE A 414 2.91 3.93 -4.34
CA ILE A 414 3.43 3.35 -3.10
C ILE A 414 4.86 2.80 -3.31
N ARG A 415 5.14 2.14 -4.45
CA ARG A 415 6.53 1.77 -4.84
C ARG A 415 7.41 3.01 -4.97
N ASP A 416 6.94 4.02 -5.70
CA ASP A 416 7.76 5.19 -6.02
C ASP A 416 8.10 6.01 -4.76
N LYS A 417 7.18 6.04 -3.77
CA LYS A 417 7.44 6.61 -2.44
C LYS A 417 8.43 5.78 -1.61
N ILE A 418 8.34 4.45 -1.66
CA ILE A 418 9.34 3.56 -1.05
C ILE A 418 10.74 3.86 -1.64
N TYR A 419 10.84 4.08 -2.95
CA TYR A 419 12.10 4.44 -3.61
C TYR A 419 12.58 5.84 -3.22
N GLU A 420 11.69 6.84 -3.10
CA GLU A 420 12.05 8.19 -2.65
C GLU A 420 12.71 8.18 -1.25
N GLU A 421 12.16 7.42 -0.30
CA GLU A 421 12.73 7.29 1.05
C GLU A 421 14.00 6.42 1.10
N TRP A 422 14.08 5.36 0.29
CA TRP A 422 15.32 4.57 0.17
C TRP A 422 16.49 5.41 -0.36
N ALA A 423 16.22 6.33 -1.29
CA ALA A 423 17.21 7.29 -1.79
C ALA A 423 17.69 8.26 -0.69
N LYS A 424 16.77 8.83 0.10
CA LYS A 424 17.10 9.76 1.21
C LYS A 424 17.97 9.13 2.31
N HIS A 425 17.92 7.81 2.47
CA HIS A 425 18.63 7.07 3.52
C HIS A 425 19.83 6.25 3.03
N ASP A 426 20.31 6.52 1.80
CA ASP A 426 21.42 5.82 1.12
C ASP A 426 21.23 4.27 1.05
N LEU A 427 20.00 3.74 1.03
CA LEU A 427 19.76 2.30 1.21
C LEU A 427 20.15 1.40 0.01
N TYR A 428 20.75 1.99 -1.03
CA TYR A 428 21.26 1.33 -2.22
C TYR A 428 22.68 0.69 -2.06
#